data_AF-A0A427Y234-F1
#
_entry.id   AF-A0A427Y234-F1
#
_cell.length_a   1.000
_cell.length_b   1.000
_cell.length_c   1.000
_cell.angle_alpha   90.00
_cell.angle_beta   90.00
_cell.angle_gamma   90.00
#
_symmetry.space_group_name_H-M   'P 1'
#
loop_
_entity.id
_entity.type
_entity.pdbx_description
1 polymer ?
#
loop_
_entity_poly.entity_id
_entity_poly.type
_entity_poly.pdbx_seq_one_letter_code
_entity_poly.pdbx_strand_id
1 'polypeptide(L)'
;METNLAATTAARKERLIALRKRKEAVEQGEGANGEPSHFTFKQRNFDPETRQLRKRENGEAGDDTVEKAVEGLAEAIIKEDEEKRKEELDLFNIQPKRANWDLKRDMTNRMAKLERRTNEAIATIFRQRLQAMKKDTGDAQVDLMAGINAAEHERDDAAAREESDEE
;
A
#
# COMPACT_ATOMS: atom_id res chain seq x y z
N MET A 1 0.93 29.29 -42.90
CA MET A 1 1.31 28.25 -41.93
C MET A 1 2.75 27.88 -42.21
N GLU A 2 3.69 28.44 -41.46
CA GLU A 2 5.12 28.13 -41.65
C GLU A 2 5.36 26.66 -41.31
N THR A 3 5.95 25.92 -42.24
CA THR A 3 6.16 24.47 -42.08
C THR A 3 7.29 24.24 -41.07
N ASN A 4 7.14 23.27 -40.17
CA ASN A 4 8.12 22.93 -39.12
C ASN A 4 9.57 22.77 -39.64
N LEU A 5 9.76 22.44 -40.93
CA LEU A 5 11.07 22.36 -41.57
C LEU A 5 11.72 23.74 -41.79
N ALA A 6 10.94 24.76 -42.14
CA ALA A 6 11.44 26.14 -42.27
C ALA A 6 11.87 26.71 -40.91
N ALA A 7 11.10 26.43 -39.85
CA ALA A 7 11.44 26.85 -38.49
C ALA A 7 12.71 26.16 -37.95
N THR A 8 12.85 24.85 -38.17
CA THR A 8 14.05 24.09 -37.73
C THR A 8 15.32 24.47 -38.51
N THR A 9 15.20 24.77 -39.80
CA THR A 9 16.33 25.26 -40.61
C THR A 9 16.76 26.67 -40.22
N ALA A 10 15.80 27.56 -39.91
CA ALA A 10 16.07 28.89 -39.37
C ALA A 10 16.80 28.82 -38.02
N ALA A 11 16.30 28.02 -37.07
CA ALA A 11 16.94 27.83 -35.76
C ALA A 11 18.36 27.25 -35.87
N ARG A 12 18.61 26.32 -36.81
CA ARG A 12 19.95 25.79 -37.08
C ARG A 12 20.87 26.87 -37.65
N LYS A 13 20.37 27.68 -38.58
CA LYS A 13 21.13 28.78 -39.19
C LYS A 13 21.54 29.81 -38.13
N GLU A 14 20.63 30.19 -37.24
CA GLU A 14 20.91 31.10 -36.12
C GLU A 14 21.97 30.55 -35.18
N ARG A 15 21.88 29.26 -34.80
CA ARG A 15 22.91 28.59 -33.98
C ARG A 15 24.28 28.57 -34.65
N LEU A 16 24.34 28.30 -35.95
CA LEU A 16 25.60 28.30 -36.70
C LEU A 16 26.20 29.71 -36.80
N ILE A 17 25.37 30.74 -36.95
CA ILE A 17 25.82 32.14 -36.93
C ILE A 17 26.37 32.49 -35.55
N ALA A 18 25.73 32.08 -34.46
CA ALA A 18 26.22 32.32 -33.10
C ALA A 18 27.57 31.63 -32.83
N LEU A 19 27.73 30.38 -33.28
CA LEU A 19 29.01 29.66 -33.18
C LEU A 19 30.11 30.31 -34.01
N ARG A 20 29.78 30.80 -35.20
CA ARG A 20 30.74 31.50 -36.06
C ARG A 20 31.17 32.83 -35.46
N LYS A 21 30.23 33.63 -34.93
CA LYS A 21 30.54 34.86 -34.20
C LYS A 21 31.40 34.60 -32.96
N ARG A 22 31.13 33.53 -32.20
CA ARG A 22 31.96 33.13 -31.06
C ARG A 22 33.37 32.72 -31.49
N LYS A 23 33.51 32.02 -32.61
CA LYS A 23 34.81 31.65 -33.16
C LYS A 23 35.58 32.88 -33.65
N GLU A 24 34.93 33.78 -34.38
CA GLU A 24 35.53 35.04 -34.86
C GLU A 24 35.94 35.95 -33.68
N ALA A 25 35.16 36.00 -32.60
CA ALA A 25 35.54 36.71 -31.37
C ALA A 25 36.75 36.08 -30.65
N VAL A 26 36.89 34.75 -30.70
CA VAL A 26 38.08 34.04 -30.19
C VAL A 26 39.30 34.28 -31.09
N GLU A 27 39.10 34.40 -32.40
CA GLU A 27 40.17 34.60 -33.39
C GLU A 27 40.65 36.08 -33.45
N GLN A 28 39.78 37.04 -33.11
CA GLN A 28 40.09 38.47 -32.97
C GLN A 28 40.65 38.85 -31.59
N GLY A 29 40.81 37.90 -30.66
CA GLY A 29 41.52 38.13 -29.41
C GLY A 29 40.81 39.06 -28.40
N GLU A 30 39.54 39.40 -28.62
CA GLU A 30 38.72 40.15 -27.66
C GLU A 30 37.87 39.18 -26.82
N GLY A 31 38.57 38.31 -26.09
CA GLY A 31 38.03 37.65 -24.91
C GLY A 31 38.13 38.59 -23.72
N ALA A 32 37.03 39.27 -23.39
CA ALA A 32 36.88 39.98 -22.13
C ALA A 32 37.22 39.04 -20.96
N ASN A 33 38.21 39.45 -20.16
CA ASN A 33 38.83 38.71 -19.06
C ASN A 33 39.82 37.61 -19.47
N GLY A 34 41.02 38.02 -19.89
CA GLY A 34 42.18 37.93 -18.99
C GLY A 34 42.56 36.59 -18.37
N GLU A 35 42.25 35.44 -18.97
CA GLU A 35 42.92 34.19 -18.63
C GLU A 35 43.59 33.58 -19.86
N PRO A 36 44.91 33.30 -19.81
CA PRO A 36 45.58 32.63 -20.91
C PRO A 36 44.99 31.23 -21.02
N SER A 37 44.37 30.93 -22.16
CA SER A 37 44.16 29.55 -22.60
C SER A 37 45.52 28.96 -22.95
N HIS A 38 46.37 28.81 -21.94
CA HIS A 38 47.50 27.93 -21.99
C HIS A 38 46.92 26.56 -22.34
N PHE A 39 47.53 25.86 -23.28
CA PHE A 39 47.23 24.47 -23.57
C PHE A 39 47.28 23.69 -22.25
N THR A 40 46.14 23.54 -21.58
CA THR A 40 46.03 22.75 -20.38
C THR A 40 46.08 21.31 -20.87
N PHE A 41 47.29 20.74 -20.88
CA PHE A 41 47.46 19.31 -21.13
C PHE A 41 46.53 18.57 -20.19
N LYS A 42 45.44 18.00 -20.74
CA LYS A 42 44.52 17.17 -19.96
C LYS A 42 45.28 15.94 -19.53
N GLN A 43 45.78 15.97 -18.30
CA GLN A 43 46.45 14.84 -17.70
C GLN A 43 45.43 13.72 -17.50
N ARG A 44 45.45 12.74 -18.40
CA ARG A 44 44.43 11.68 -18.44
C ARG A 44 44.49 10.80 -17.19
N ASN A 45 45.71 10.46 -16.78
CA ASN A 45 45.97 9.49 -15.71
C ASN A 45 46.76 10.09 -14.53
N PHE A 46 47.02 11.39 -14.49
CA PHE A 46 47.73 12.02 -13.37
C PHE A 46 46.81 12.99 -12.65
N ASP A 47 46.94 13.02 -11.34
CA ASP A 47 46.21 13.92 -10.46
C ASP A 47 47.18 15.00 -9.91
N PRO A 48 47.00 16.28 -10.27
CA PRO A 48 47.95 17.34 -9.94
C PRO A 48 48.04 17.66 -8.44
N GLU A 49 46.99 17.38 -7.66
CA GLU A 49 46.99 17.68 -6.22
C GLU A 49 47.76 16.61 -5.43
N THR A 50 47.51 15.34 -5.74
CA THR A 50 48.15 14.19 -5.06
C THR A 50 49.48 13.79 -5.69
N ARG A 51 49.80 14.32 -6.88
CA ARG A 51 50.97 13.98 -7.71
C ARG A 51 51.12 12.47 -7.99
N GLN A 52 50.01 11.74 -7.97
CA GLN A 52 49.97 10.30 -8.15
C GLN A 52 49.13 9.91 -9.37
N LEU A 53 49.16 8.62 -9.72
CA LEU A 53 48.33 8.07 -10.78
C LEU A 53 46.86 8.17 -10.36
N ARG A 54 46.03 8.76 -11.22
CA ARG A 54 44.59 8.90 -11.04
C ARG A 54 43.96 7.51 -10.93
N LYS A 55 43.69 7.09 -9.70
CA LYS A 55 43.02 5.82 -9.41
C LYS A 55 41.61 5.92 -9.99
N ARG A 56 41.20 4.94 -10.78
CA ARG A 56 39.78 4.85 -11.16
C ARG A 56 39.04 4.63 -9.85
N GLU A 57 38.23 5.59 -9.47
CA GLU A 57 37.18 5.36 -8.49
C GLU A 57 36.28 4.33 -9.18
N ASN A 58 36.45 3.06 -8.81
CA ASN A 58 35.47 2.05 -9.14
C ASN A 58 34.17 2.65 -8.61
N GLY A 59 33.27 3.03 -9.52
CA GLY A 59 32.00 3.67 -9.17
C GLY A 59 31.42 2.96 -7.95
N GLU A 60 30.98 3.77 -6.99
CA GLU A 60 30.45 3.41 -5.68
C GLU A 60 30.08 1.93 -5.62
N ALA A 61 30.84 1.21 -4.79
CA ALA A 61 30.72 -0.22 -4.61
C ALA A 61 29.26 -0.60 -4.29
N GLY A 62 28.53 -1.04 -5.32
CA GLY A 62 27.23 -1.70 -5.29
C GLY A 62 26.43 -1.43 -4.03
N ASP A 63 25.64 -0.36 -4.04
CA ASP A 63 24.86 0.03 -2.86
C ASP A 63 23.59 -0.80 -2.62
N ASP A 64 23.23 -1.66 -3.57
CA ASP A 64 22.08 -2.57 -3.44
C ASP A 64 22.54 -4.04 -3.36
N THR A 65 23.13 -4.44 -2.23
CA THR A 65 23.33 -5.87 -1.93
C THR A 65 22.29 -6.33 -0.89
N VAL A 66 21.85 -7.59 -0.95
CA VAL A 66 20.83 -8.15 -0.04
C VAL A 66 21.28 -8.05 1.43
N GLU A 67 22.59 -8.10 1.64
CA GLU A 67 23.27 -7.97 2.91
C GLU A 67 23.05 -6.58 3.51
N LYS A 68 23.16 -5.50 2.70
CA LYS A 68 22.84 -4.12 3.13
C LYS A 68 21.34 -3.94 3.41
N ALA A 69 20.47 -4.63 2.66
CA ALA A 69 19.02 -4.54 2.83
C ALA A 69 18.51 -5.28 4.10
N VAL A 70 19.22 -6.33 4.53
CA VAL A 70 18.87 -7.14 5.70
C VAL A 70 19.67 -6.73 6.95
N GLU A 71 20.70 -5.89 6.78
CA GLU A 71 21.46 -5.28 7.87
C GLU A 71 20.50 -4.56 8.84
N GLY A 72 20.51 -4.94 10.12
CA GLY A 72 19.66 -4.36 11.15
C GLY A 72 18.26 -4.97 11.31
N LEU A 73 17.76 -5.79 10.36
CA LEU A 73 16.45 -6.45 10.52
C LEU A 73 16.45 -7.44 11.70
N ALA A 74 17.53 -8.20 11.84
CA ALA A 74 17.68 -9.13 12.97
C ALA A 74 17.69 -8.38 14.31
N GLU A 75 18.36 -7.22 14.39
CA GLU A 75 18.39 -6.40 15.59
C GLU A 75 17.02 -5.79 15.89
N ALA A 76 16.25 -5.40 14.87
CA ALA A 76 14.89 -4.90 15.03
C ALA A 76 13.95 -5.99 15.58
N ILE A 77 14.04 -7.21 15.04
CA ILE A 77 13.24 -8.36 15.52
C ILE A 77 13.58 -8.69 16.97
N ILE A 78 14.87 -8.68 17.34
CA ILE A 78 15.30 -8.94 18.72
C ILE A 78 14.78 -7.84 19.65
N LYS A 79 14.85 -6.56 19.25
CA LYS A 79 14.31 -5.44 20.02
C LYS A 79 12.80 -5.54 20.21
N GLU A 80 12.06 -5.88 19.15
CA GLU A 80 10.60 -6.07 19.21
C GLU A 80 10.21 -7.24 20.13
N ASP A 81 10.94 -8.36 20.07
CA ASP A 81 10.71 -9.50 20.97
C ASP A 81 11.06 -9.16 22.42
N GLU A 82 12.13 -8.39 22.66
CA GLU A 82 12.47 -7.87 23.98
C GLU A 82 11.40 -6.91 24.51
N GLU A 83 10.84 -6.04 23.67
CA GLU A 83 9.74 -5.13 24.03
C GLU A 83 8.48 -5.92 24.40
N LYS A 84 8.09 -6.91 23.59
CA LYS A 84 6.96 -7.82 23.90
C LYS A 84 7.15 -8.66 25.15
N ARG A 85 8.39 -9.00 25.50
CA ARG A 85 8.71 -9.68 26.76
C ARG A 85 8.76 -8.74 27.96
N LYS A 86 9.09 -7.46 27.75
CA LYS A 86 9.08 -6.39 28.76
C LYS A 86 7.66 -5.89 29.03
N GLU A 87 6.76 -5.98 28.04
CA GLU A 87 5.32 -5.80 28.27
C GLU A 87 4.88 -6.70 29.42
N GLU A 88 4.12 -6.12 30.35
CA GLU A 88 3.68 -6.80 31.55
C GLU A 88 2.91 -8.06 31.14
N LEU A 89 3.44 -9.21 31.57
CA LEU A 89 2.90 -10.51 31.28
C LEU A 89 1.43 -10.55 31.73
N ASP A 90 0.50 -10.61 30.77
CA ASP A 90 -0.93 -10.61 31.07
C ASP A 90 -1.31 -11.83 31.92
N LEU A 91 -1.44 -11.59 33.23
CA LEU A 91 -1.75 -12.61 34.22
C LEU A 91 -3.11 -13.26 33.97
N PHE A 92 -4.03 -12.62 33.24
CA PHE A 92 -5.33 -13.19 32.92
C PHE A 92 -5.23 -14.30 31.87
N ASN A 93 -4.29 -14.21 30.93
CA ASN A 93 -4.07 -15.24 29.92
C ASN A 93 -3.30 -16.47 30.44
N ILE A 94 -2.51 -16.29 31.50
CA ILE A 94 -1.70 -17.36 32.13
C ILE A 94 -2.45 -18.09 33.24
N GLN A 95 -3.61 -17.59 33.68
CA GLN A 95 -4.44 -18.28 34.64
C GLN A 95 -4.73 -19.72 34.18
N PRO A 96 -4.61 -20.72 35.07
CA PRO A 96 -4.93 -22.09 34.75
C PRO A 96 -6.39 -22.15 34.31
N LYS A 97 -6.59 -22.58 33.07
CA LYS A 97 -7.93 -22.58 32.49
C LYS A 97 -8.76 -23.67 33.14
N ARG A 98 -10.09 -23.55 33.06
CA ARG A 98 -11.00 -24.55 33.62
C ARG A 98 -10.74 -25.93 33.00
N ALA A 99 -10.88 -27.00 33.79
CA ALA A 99 -10.67 -28.38 33.34
C ALA A 99 -11.54 -28.77 32.12
N ASN A 100 -12.72 -28.15 31.96
CA ASN A 100 -13.62 -28.37 30.84
C ASN A 100 -13.38 -27.44 29.63
N TRP A 101 -12.34 -26.61 29.65
CA TRP A 101 -12.10 -25.63 28.59
C TRP A 101 -11.81 -26.30 27.25
N ASP A 102 -10.98 -27.35 27.26
CA ASP A 102 -10.64 -28.10 26.06
C ASP A 102 -11.87 -28.81 25.49
N LEU A 103 -12.66 -29.45 26.37
CA LEU A 103 -13.93 -30.05 26.00
C LEU A 103 -14.89 -29.03 25.39
N LYS A 104 -14.99 -27.82 25.97
CA LYS A 104 -15.84 -26.75 25.44
C LYS A 104 -15.37 -26.32 24.07
N ARG A 105 -14.07 -26.08 23.87
CA ARG A 105 -13.49 -25.66 22.58
C ARG A 105 -13.74 -26.69 21.48
N ASP A 106 -13.50 -27.96 21.78
CA ASP A 106 -13.66 -29.03 20.81
C ASP A 106 -15.14 -29.30 20.50
N MET A 107 -16.00 -29.20 21.53
CA MET A 107 -17.45 -29.30 21.37
C MET A 107 -18.00 -28.13 20.56
N THR A 108 -17.55 -26.89 20.79
CA THR A 108 -18.03 -25.71 20.06
C THR A 108 -17.78 -25.84 18.56
N ASN A 109 -16.63 -26.38 18.14
CA ASN A 109 -16.34 -26.59 16.72
C ASN A 109 -17.24 -27.65 16.07
N ARG A 110 -17.60 -28.69 16.82
CA ARG A 110 -18.52 -29.73 16.34
C ARG A 110 -19.97 -29.22 16.31
N MET A 111 -20.37 -28.50 17.35
CA MET A 111 -21.71 -27.92 17.47
C MET A 111 -21.96 -26.84 16.44
N ALA A 112 -21.00 -25.94 16.15
CA ALA A 112 -21.19 -24.89 15.13
C ALA A 112 -21.59 -25.44 13.75
N LYS A 113 -21.01 -26.59 13.35
CA LYS A 113 -21.39 -27.28 12.10
C LYS A 113 -22.80 -27.85 12.15
N LEU A 114 -23.19 -28.38 13.31
CA LEU A 114 -24.50 -28.98 13.53
C LEU A 114 -25.58 -27.90 13.65
N GLU A 115 -25.34 -26.85 14.42
CA GLU A 115 -26.22 -25.70 14.63
C GLU A 115 -26.63 -25.06 13.30
N ARG A 116 -25.70 -24.90 12.35
CA ARG A 116 -26.04 -24.41 11.01
C ARG A 116 -27.08 -25.31 10.31
N ARG A 117 -26.84 -26.61 10.30
CA ARG A 117 -27.75 -27.60 9.69
C ARG A 117 -29.08 -27.69 10.44
N THR A 118 -29.05 -27.57 11.76
CA THR A 118 -30.26 -27.55 12.60
C THR A 118 -31.09 -26.31 12.29
N ASN A 119 -30.48 -25.14 12.14
CA ASN A 119 -31.17 -23.91 11.76
C ASN A 119 -31.75 -23.99 10.35
N GLU A 120 -31.02 -24.58 9.40
CA GLU A 120 -31.54 -24.87 8.04
C GLU A 120 -32.74 -25.82 8.07
N ALA A 121 -32.68 -26.88 8.90
CA ALA A 121 -33.77 -27.82 9.09
C ALA A 121 -34.99 -27.17 9.77
N ILE A 122 -34.76 -26.38 10.82
CA ILE A 122 -35.80 -25.59 11.51
C ILE A 122 -36.48 -24.65 10.52
N ALA A 123 -35.72 -23.90 9.72
CA ALA A 123 -36.28 -23.02 8.69
C ALA A 123 -37.12 -23.79 7.66
N THR A 124 -36.67 -24.99 7.27
CA THR A 124 -37.42 -25.85 6.35
C THR A 124 -38.73 -26.35 6.97
N ILE A 125 -38.70 -26.77 8.23
CA ILE A 125 -39.90 -27.16 8.99
C ILE A 125 -40.86 -25.99 9.12
N PHE A 126 -40.37 -24.79 9.42
CA PHE A 126 -41.21 -23.59 9.48
C PHE A 126 -41.88 -23.28 8.14
N ARG A 127 -41.14 -23.36 7.02
CA ARG A 127 -41.74 -23.19 5.69
C ARG A 127 -42.83 -24.21 5.41
N GLN A 128 -42.60 -25.49 5.71
CA GLN A 128 -43.60 -26.54 5.54
C GLN A 128 -44.84 -26.30 6.41
N ARG A 129 -44.65 -25.90 7.66
CA ARG A 129 -45.74 -25.58 8.59
C ARG A 129 -46.55 -24.37 8.12
N LEU A 130 -45.89 -23.30 7.67
CA LEU A 130 -46.56 -22.13 7.10
C LEU A 130 -47.34 -22.47 5.83
N GLN A 131 -46.81 -23.33 4.96
CA GLN A 131 -47.52 -23.80 3.76
C GLN A 131 -48.72 -24.68 4.10
N ALA A 132 -48.59 -25.59 5.08
CA ALA A 132 -49.71 -26.39 5.57
C ALA A 132 -50.81 -25.51 6.17
N MET A 133 -50.43 -24.54 7.02
CA MET A 133 -51.36 -23.57 7.59
C MET A 133 -52.04 -22.74 6.50
N LYS A 134 -51.29 -22.26 5.49
CA LYS A 134 -51.84 -21.56 4.33
C LYS A 134 -52.90 -22.38 3.59
N LYS A 135 -52.69 -23.69 3.45
CA LYS A 135 -53.64 -24.60 2.82
C LYS A 135 -54.91 -24.81 3.66
N ASP A 136 -54.77 -24.85 4.98
CA ASP A 136 -55.88 -25.17 5.89
C ASP A 136 -56.71 -23.92 6.29
N THR A 137 -56.09 -22.76 6.48
CA THR A 137 -56.76 -21.50 6.88
C THR A 137 -56.94 -20.49 5.74
N GLY A 138 -56.45 -20.78 4.54
CA GLY A 138 -56.50 -19.89 3.38
C GLY A 138 -55.51 -18.73 3.46
N ASP A 139 -55.17 -18.15 2.30
CA ASP A 139 -54.12 -17.13 2.09
C ASP A 139 -54.16 -15.93 3.05
N ALA A 140 -55.33 -15.60 3.61
CA ALA A 140 -55.56 -14.39 4.39
C ALA A 140 -54.79 -14.31 5.73
N GLN A 141 -54.57 -15.43 6.43
CA GLN A 141 -53.92 -15.38 7.75
C GLN A 141 -52.39 -15.37 7.68
N VAL A 142 -51.82 -15.99 6.66
CA VAL A 142 -50.36 -16.03 6.44
C VAL A 142 -49.85 -14.70 5.88
N ASP A 143 -50.63 -14.04 5.03
CA ASP A 143 -50.33 -12.71 4.49
C ASP A 143 -50.37 -11.62 5.58
N LEU A 144 -51.29 -11.74 6.54
CA LEU A 144 -51.35 -10.84 7.71
C LEU A 144 -50.10 -10.96 8.59
N MET A 145 -49.64 -12.18 8.88
CA MET A 145 -48.42 -12.39 9.68
C MET A 145 -47.15 -11.93 8.95
N ALA A 146 -47.08 -12.12 7.62
CA ALA A 146 -45.99 -11.60 6.82
C ALA A 146 -45.98 -10.06 6.77
N GLY A 147 -47.17 -9.44 6.66
CA GLY A 147 -47.32 -7.99 6.72
C GLY A 147 -46.95 -7.38 8.08
N ILE A 148 -47.26 -8.06 9.19
CA ILE A 148 -46.88 -7.61 10.54
C ILE A 148 -45.36 -7.63 10.73
N ASN A 149 -44.69 -8.72 10.35
CA ASN A 149 -43.23 -8.82 10.49
C ASN A 149 -42.50 -7.83 9.57
N ALA A 150 -43.02 -7.57 8.37
CA ALA A 150 -42.44 -6.55 7.47
C ALA A 150 -42.58 -5.14 8.06
N ALA A 151 -43.73 -4.83 8.67
CA ALA A 151 -43.96 -3.55 9.32
C ALA A 151 -43.13 -3.36 10.61
N GLU A 152 -42.84 -4.44 11.36
CA GLU A 152 -41.92 -4.37 12.50
C GLU A 152 -40.48 -4.10 12.07
N HIS A 153 -40.00 -4.79 11.03
CA HIS A 153 -38.64 -4.55 10.52
C HIS A 153 -38.44 -3.12 10.01
N GLU A 154 -39.45 -2.55 9.34
CA GLU A 154 -39.40 -1.15 8.88
C GLU A 154 -39.39 -0.16 10.05
N ARG A 155 -40.06 -0.48 11.16
CA ARG A 155 -40.02 0.33 12.38
C ARG A 155 -38.66 0.26 13.07
N ASP A 156 -38.09 -0.93 13.18
CA ASP A 156 -36.78 -1.11 13.80
C ASP A 156 -35.67 -0.43 12.97
N ASP A 157 -35.75 -0.51 11.64
CA ASP A 157 -34.85 0.20 10.73
C ASP A 157 -35.01 1.73 10.80
N ALA A 158 -36.24 2.22 11.00
CA ALA A 158 -36.50 3.65 11.19
C ALA A 158 -35.94 4.15 12.54
N ALA A 159 -36.15 3.38 13.62
CA ALA A 159 -35.62 3.71 14.94
C ALA A 159 -34.09 3.71 14.96
N ALA A 160 -33.45 2.75 14.29
CA ALA A 160 -31.99 2.69 14.18
C ALA A 160 -31.39 3.86 13.39
N ARG A 161 -32.13 4.42 12.42
CA ARG A 161 -31.71 5.64 11.70
C ARG A 161 -31.85 6.88 12.55
N GLU A 162 -32.94 6.99 13.32
CA GLU A 162 -33.19 8.11 14.23
C GLU A 162 -32.14 8.15 15.35
N GLU A 163 -31.75 6.99 15.90
CA GLU A 163 -30.69 6.88 16.90
C GLU A 163 -29.29 7.24 16.37
N SER A 164 -29.04 7.08 15.05
CA SER A 164 -27.76 7.45 14.42
C SER A 164 -27.64 8.94 14.06
N ASP A 165 -28.75 9.66 13.97
CA ASP A 165 -28.78 11.10 13.67
C ASP A 165 -28.73 11.96 14.96
N GLU A 166 -28.85 11.35 16.15
CA GLU A 166 -28.79 12.01 17.47
C GLU A 166 -27.40 11.98 18.16
N GLU A 167 -26.39 11.30 17.60
CA GLU A 167 -24.96 11.35 18.02
C GLU A 167 -24.11 12.34 17.20
#